data_AF-A0A332LLI0-F1
#
_entry.id   AF-A0A332LLI0-F1
#
_cell.length_a   1.000
_cell.length_b   1.000
_cell.length_c   1.000
_cell.angle_alpha   90.00
_cell.angle_beta   90.00
_cell.angle_gamma   90.00
#
_symmetry.space_group_name_H-M   'P 1'
#
loop_
_entity.id
_entity.type
_entity.pdbx_description
1 polymer ?
#
loop_
_entity_poly.entity_id
_entity_poly.type
_entity_poly.pdbx_seq_one_letter_code
_entity_poly.pdbx_strand_id
1 'polypeptide(L)'
;MAMYEVGTVTGAASQARVTGATTKWSQEALGILPGSILVVYRSGSADLYAIKSVDSDTQLTLTRNITTAFSGASYGIITAETASTSSFANQLASAFAFWRSVVEGWSMALTGSGNITLTDPITGKQVTVPAIAGMAKASDLNALAKLTGGNKLDGSQVITSDNAGFILGKNSDLALLKKQGQGGTIAVGSGTPFRVQRSRATTVSPADTFDDILVIGTNNQTTLPGDLVVGGGFDNTAKGKLYSQALELSMSTPYIDFHFNGSIADFTARIIQDRQNRLNIQGNASLLVTDGNLTAGSTMPGNIAVGQQVTAAPVRSQMLGRGAYGDPDGAYVQMYMEEKVGTEHRIVLYSDGFGRTDAWLFRPGGTITTGKGDVMTTGSDVRLKDGFTEPQEGASRRINALGVCEFNMKGETRRRRGFIAQQAEKADDLYTFLGIEQEIDGEKFRVMNVDYTAIIADLVTVVQDLIRRVDALES
;
A
#
# COMPACT_ATOMS: atom_id res chain seq x y z
N MET A 1 69.73 -26.17 82.74
CA MET A 1 69.34 -27.52 83.20
C MET A 1 68.03 -27.45 83.97
N ALA A 2 66.93 -27.96 83.41
CA ALA A 2 65.62 -28.03 84.08
C ALA A 2 65.46 -29.38 84.80
N MET A 3 64.79 -29.39 85.94
CA MET A 3 64.60 -30.58 86.77
C MET A 3 63.12 -30.77 87.08
N TYR A 4 62.61 -31.98 86.87
CA TYR A 4 61.23 -32.34 87.21
C TYR A 4 61.19 -33.03 88.57
N GLU A 5 60.50 -32.43 89.54
CA GLU A 5 60.51 -32.85 90.96
C GLU A 5 59.11 -33.09 91.53
N VAL A 6 58.09 -33.16 90.67
CA VAL A 6 56.70 -33.30 91.13
C VAL A 6 56.44 -34.74 91.57
N GLY A 7 55.98 -34.92 92.81
CA GLY A 7 55.58 -36.20 93.39
C GLY A 7 56.68 -36.90 94.20
N THR A 8 56.46 -38.18 94.53
CA THR A 8 57.44 -39.02 95.26
C THR A 8 57.63 -40.36 94.56
N VAL A 9 58.77 -41.01 94.78
CA VAL A 9 59.11 -42.29 94.15
C VAL A 9 59.29 -43.42 95.16
N THR A 10 58.90 -44.62 94.76
CA THR A 10 59.08 -45.87 95.49
C THR A 10 59.72 -46.91 94.57
N GLY A 11 60.71 -47.63 95.09
CA GLY A 11 61.43 -48.66 94.38
C GLY A 11 62.01 -49.71 95.33
N ALA A 12 61.84 -50.98 94.98
CA ALA A 12 62.34 -52.11 95.76
C ALA A 12 63.78 -52.47 95.36
N ALA A 13 64.58 -52.93 96.32
CA ALA A 13 65.93 -53.41 96.04
C ALA A 13 65.92 -54.58 95.03
N SER A 14 66.94 -54.65 94.19
CA SER A 14 67.10 -55.66 93.13
C SER A 14 66.04 -55.62 92.03
N GLN A 15 65.21 -54.58 91.95
CA GLN A 15 64.27 -54.33 90.85
C GLN A 15 64.74 -53.13 90.00
N ALA A 16 64.40 -53.11 88.72
CA ALA A 16 64.66 -51.96 87.83
C ALA A 16 63.44 -51.05 87.66
N ARG A 17 62.40 -51.20 88.49
CA ARG A 17 61.12 -50.51 88.33
C ARG A 17 60.93 -49.48 89.43
N VAL A 18 60.56 -48.26 89.03
CA VAL A 18 60.23 -47.16 89.93
C VAL A 18 58.77 -46.79 89.73
N THR A 19 58.05 -46.68 90.85
CA THR A 19 56.65 -46.25 90.89
C THR A 19 56.59 -44.84 91.46
N GLY A 20 56.00 -43.92 90.69
CA GLY A 20 55.77 -42.54 91.08
C GLY A 20 54.36 -42.36 91.66
N ALA A 21 54.24 -41.52 92.68
CA ALA A 21 52.95 -41.03 93.18
C ALA A 21 52.77 -39.58 92.72
N THR A 22 51.62 -39.26 92.12
CA THR A 22 51.24 -37.92 91.57
C THR A 22 52.13 -37.40 90.43
N THR A 23 52.95 -38.26 89.84
CA THR A 23 53.87 -37.93 88.74
C THR A 23 53.14 -37.91 87.38
N LYS A 24 53.75 -37.25 86.38
CA LYS A 24 53.23 -37.08 85.02
C LYS A 24 54.26 -37.40 83.94
N TRP A 25 55.03 -38.46 84.14
CA TRP A 25 56.21 -38.75 83.34
C TRP A 25 55.96 -38.97 81.84
N SER A 26 54.77 -39.38 81.40
CA SER A 26 54.48 -39.62 79.98
C SER A 26 54.05 -38.37 79.20
N GLN A 27 53.93 -37.22 79.85
CA GLN A 27 53.59 -35.96 79.17
C GLN A 27 54.79 -35.42 78.38
N GLU A 28 54.71 -35.45 77.05
CA GLU A 28 55.80 -35.05 76.14
C GLU A 28 56.33 -33.64 76.43
N ALA A 29 55.45 -32.71 76.82
CA ALA A 29 55.80 -31.33 77.16
C ALA A 29 56.73 -31.19 78.38
N LEU A 30 56.81 -32.21 79.25
CA LEU A 30 57.67 -32.18 80.44
C LEU A 30 59.12 -32.63 80.15
N GLY A 31 59.39 -33.14 78.94
CA GLY A 31 60.76 -33.43 78.48
C GLY A 31 61.46 -34.59 79.19
N ILE A 32 60.69 -35.50 79.82
CA ILE A 32 61.21 -36.73 80.44
C ILE A 32 61.25 -37.82 79.38
N LEU A 33 62.44 -38.32 79.08
CA LEU A 33 62.66 -39.25 77.97
C LEU A 33 63.53 -40.44 78.41
N PRO A 34 63.51 -41.56 77.66
CA PRO A 34 64.57 -42.57 77.75
C PRO A 34 65.96 -41.91 77.68
N GLY A 35 66.83 -42.20 78.64
CA GLY A 35 68.14 -41.58 78.80
C GLY A 35 68.20 -40.45 79.83
N SER A 36 67.06 -39.90 80.27
CA SER A 36 67.02 -38.95 81.39
C SER A 36 67.55 -39.60 82.68
N ILE A 37 68.10 -38.78 83.59
CA ILE A 37 68.66 -39.25 84.86
C ILE A 37 67.68 -38.98 85.99
N LEU A 38 67.24 -40.04 86.67
CA LEU A 38 66.52 -40.00 87.94
C LEU A 38 67.54 -39.84 89.08
N VAL A 39 67.34 -38.81 89.90
CA VAL A 39 68.11 -38.53 91.12
C VAL A 39 67.19 -38.74 92.31
N VAL A 40 67.47 -39.74 93.15
CA VAL A 40 66.71 -40.01 94.38
C VAL A 40 67.49 -39.46 95.57
N TYR A 41 66.87 -38.54 96.32
CA TYR A 41 67.54 -37.83 97.41
C TYR A 41 67.57 -38.63 98.71
N ARG A 42 68.71 -38.60 99.43
CA ARG A 42 68.91 -39.20 100.76
C ARG A 42 69.49 -38.15 101.72
N SER A 43 69.48 -38.47 103.03
CA SER A 43 70.14 -37.61 104.03
C SER A 43 71.66 -37.63 103.84
N GLY A 44 72.19 -36.62 103.15
CA GLY A 44 73.63 -36.45 102.91
C GLY A 44 74.19 -37.18 101.68
N SER A 45 73.36 -37.81 100.85
CA SER A 45 73.77 -38.47 99.58
C SER A 45 72.61 -38.52 98.57
N ALA A 46 72.87 -38.96 97.33
CA ALA A 46 71.83 -39.20 96.32
C ALA A 46 72.15 -40.42 95.46
N ASP A 47 71.11 -41.20 95.13
CA ASP A 47 71.21 -42.33 94.22
C ASP A 47 70.85 -41.88 92.79
N LEU A 48 71.69 -42.19 91.80
CA LEU A 48 71.47 -41.80 90.41
C LEU A 48 71.18 -43.02 89.52
N TYR A 49 70.09 -42.95 88.77
CA TYR A 49 69.66 -44.00 87.85
C TYR A 49 69.30 -43.42 86.48
N ALA A 50 69.89 -43.96 85.41
CA ALA A 50 69.45 -43.61 84.06
C ALA A 50 68.15 -44.35 83.72
N ILE A 51 67.18 -43.63 83.17
CA ILE A 51 65.86 -44.12 82.77
C ILE A 51 66.00 -44.87 81.44
N LYS A 52 65.60 -46.13 81.40
CA LYS A 52 65.57 -46.95 80.18
C LYS A 52 64.32 -46.68 79.36
N SER A 53 63.17 -46.59 80.01
CA SER A 53 61.89 -46.26 79.37
C SER A 53 60.96 -45.52 80.34
N VAL A 54 60.14 -44.65 79.76
CA VAL A 54 58.99 -44.04 80.43
C VAL A 54 57.77 -44.90 80.05
N ASP A 55 57.29 -45.68 81.01
CA ASP A 55 56.23 -46.67 80.73
C ASP A 55 54.84 -46.05 80.88
N SER A 56 54.68 -45.06 81.75
CA SER A 56 53.46 -44.25 81.93
C SER A 56 53.73 -43.02 82.79
N ASP A 57 52.70 -42.20 83.06
CA ASP A 57 52.75 -41.08 84.00
C ASP A 57 53.36 -41.43 85.37
N THR A 58 53.23 -42.68 85.81
CA THR A 58 53.58 -43.13 87.17
C THR A 58 54.56 -44.29 87.21
N GLN A 59 55.13 -44.67 86.06
CA GLN A 59 56.02 -45.82 85.98
C GLN A 59 57.23 -45.59 85.08
N LEU A 60 58.41 -45.86 85.63
CA LEU A 60 59.67 -45.87 84.90
C LEU A 60 60.32 -47.24 85.03
N THR A 61 61.02 -47.64 83.97
CA THR A 61 62.01 -48.71 84.01
C THR A 61 63.39 -48.09 83.92
N LEU A 62 64.27 -48.45 84.85
CA LEU A 62 65.65 -48.00 84.95
C LEU A 62 66.58 -48.93 84.15
N THR A 63 67.75 -48.41 83.79
CA THR A 63 68.79 -49.18 83.08
C THR A 63 69.53 -50.19 83.97
N ARG A 64 69.44 -50.04 85.30
CA ARG A 64 70.09 -50.89 86.29
C ARG A 64 69.18 -51.11 87.50
N ASN A 65 69.41 -52.21 88.23
CA ASN A 65 68.64 -52.53 89.42
C ASN A 65 68.93 -51.55 90.56
N ILE A 66 67.90 -51.26 91.35
CA ILE A 66 67.96 -50.43 92.55
C ILE A 66 68.78 -51.17 93.61
N THR A 67 69.83 -50.52 94.11
CA THR A 67 70.77 -51.06 95.08
C THR A 67 70.23 -51.01 96.51
N THR A 68 69.51 -49.95 96.86
CA THR A 68 68.91 -49.75 98.18
C THR A 68 67.49 -49.28 98.02
N ALA A 69 66.54 -49.99 98.64
CA ALA A 69 65.13 -49.65 98.53
C ALA A 69 64.85 -48.22 99.02
N PHE A 70 63.87 -47.57 98.41
CA PHE A 70 63.34 -46.27 98.80
C PHE A 70 61.82 -46.28 98.68
N SER A 71 61.14 -45.61 99.60
CA SER A 71 59.67 -45.55 99.63
C SER A 71 59.25 -44.12 99.94
N GLY A 72 58.39 -43.56 99.08
CA GLY A 72 57.94 -42.17 99.21
C GLY A 72 59.08 -41.14 99.19
N ALA A 73 60.19 -41.45 98.50
CA ALA A 73 61.36 -40.59 98.49
C ALA A 73 61.16 -39.37 97.57
N SER A 74 61.72 -38.22 97.97
CA SER A 74 61.88 -37.07 97.09
C SER A 74 62.91 -37.38 95.99
N TYR A 75 62.68 -36.85 94.80
CA TYR A 75 63.51 -37.08 93.64
C TYR A 75 63.50 -35.86 92.73
N GLY A 76 64.38 -35.86 91.74
CA GLY A 76 64.06 -35.19 90.49
C GLY A 76 64.65 -35.88 89.28
N ILE A 77 64.12 -35.54 88.11
CA ILE A 77 64.58 -36.04 86.82
C ILE A 77 65.17 -34.89 86.02
N ILE A 78 66.38 -35.08 85.53
CA ILE A 78 67.06 -34.11 84.67
C ILE A 78 66.48 -34.23 83.25
N THR A 79 65.88 -33.15 82.74
CA THR A 79 65.28 -33.07 81.40
C THR A 79 66.17 -32.28 80.44
N ALA A 80 66.08 -32.57 79.13
CA ALA A 80 66.92 -31.94 78.11
C ALA A 80 66.57 -30.45 77.88
N GLU A 81 67.58 -29.62 77.55
CA GLU A 81 67.43 -28.16 77.39
C GLU A 81 66.63 -27.72 76.14
N THR A 82 65.86 -26.64 76.29
CA THR A 82 64.84 -26.08 75.38
C THR A 82 65.37 -25.41 74.10
N ALA A 83 66.27 -26.04 73.32
CA ALA A 83 66.67 -25.54 71.98
C ALA A 83 67.49 -26.53 71.10
N SER A 84 67.02 -27.76 70.83
CA SER A 84 67.74 -28.71 69.93
C SER A 84 67.18 -28.75 68.50
N THR A 85 68.02 -29.17 67.53
CA THR A 85 67.71 -29.36 66.10
C THR A 85 66.48 -30.22 65.82
N SER A 86 66.17 -31.17 66.71
CA SER A 86 64.96 -31.99 66.66
C SER A 86 63.66 -31.19 66.85
N SER A 87 63.67 -30.15 67.69
CA SER A 87 62.51 -29.25 67.85
C SER A 87 62.25 -28.46 66.57
N PHE A 88 63.31 -27.97 65.92
CA PHE A 88 63.22 -27.28 64.63
C PHE A 88 62.71 -28.20 63.50
N ALA A 89 63.19 -29.45 63.44
CA ALA A 89 62.74 -30.42 62.44
C ALA A 89 61.23 -30.69 62.51
N ASN A 90 60.68 -30.78 63.73
CA ASN A 90 59.24 -30.97 63.93
C ASN A 90 58.42 -29.75 63.51
N GLN A 91 58.90 -28.53 63.82
CA GLN A 91 58.23 -27.30 63.37
C GLN A 91 58.25 -27.17 61.85
N LEU A 92 59.38 -27.48 61.20
CA LEU A 92 59.51 -27.45 59.74
C LEU A 92 58.59 -28.49 59.06
N ALA A 93 58.52 -29.71 59.60
CA ALA A 93 57.63 -30.76 59.08
C ALA A 93 56.14 -30.36 59.16
N SER A 94 55.73 -29.73 60.26
CA SER A 94 54.38 -29.21 60.43
C SER A 94 54.04 -28.11 59.40
N ALA A 95 54.95 -27.17 59.17
CA ALA A 95 54.77 -26.13 58.16
C ALA A 95 54.65 -26.71 56.74
N PHE A 96 55.43 -27.73 56.39
CA PHE A 96 55.34 -28.38 55.08
C PHE A 96 54.02 -29.14 54.89
N ALA A 97 53.52 -29.82 55.92
CA ALA A 97 52.22 -30.49 55.86
C ALA A 97 51.08 -29.49 55.59
N PHE A 98 51.14 -28.32 56.24
CA PHE A 98 50.21 -27.22 56.01
C PHE A 98 50.25 -26.70 54.56
N TRP A 99 51.43 -26.37 54.05
CA TRP A 99 51.60 -25.87 52.67
C TRP A 99 51.11 -26.86 51.62
N ARG A 100 51.37 -28.16 51.81
CA ARG A 100 50.90 -29.21 50.91
C ARG A 100 49.38 -29.23 50.80
N SER A 101 48.66 -29.13 51.92
CA SER A 101 47.19 -29.11 51.93
C SER A 101 46.60 -27.93 51.14
N VAL A 102 47.22 -26.75 51.25
CA VAL A 102 46.78 -25.55 50.49
C VAL A 102 47.01 -25.73 48.99
N VAL A 103 48.16 -26.29 48.57
CA VAL A 103 48.47 -26.55 47.16
C VAL A 103 47.53 -27.60 46.55
N GLU A 104 47.19 -28.65 47.31
CA GLU A 104 46.21 -29.66 46.88
C GLU A 104 44.83 -29.03 46.65
N GLY A 105 44.37 -28.14 47.55
CA GLY A 105 43.13 -27.39 47.37
C GLY A 105 43.10 -26.53 46.10
N TRP A 106 44.19 -25.80 45.82
CA TRP A 106 44.31 -25.01 44.57
C TRP A 106 44.34 -25.87 43.32
N SER A 107 45.02 -27.01 43.36
CA SER A 107 45.04 -27.96 42.24
C SER A 107 43.64 -28.49 41.93
N MET A 108 42.88 -28.87 42.96
CA MET A 108 41.49 -29.31 42.81
C MET A 108 40.60 -28.21 42.23
N ALA A 109 40.79 -26.95 42.63
CA ALA A 109 40.02 -25.82 42.09
C ALA A 109 40.30 -25.56 40.61
N LEU A 110 41.55 -25.70 40.18
CA LEU A 110 41.96 -25.41 38.80
C LEU A 110 41.71 -26.58 37.83
N THR A 111 41.82 -27.82 38.31
CA THR A 111 41.84 -29.01 37.43
C THR A 111 40.67 -29.96 37.65
N GLY A 112 39.95 -29.84 38.77
CA GLY A 112 38.79 -30.67 39.07
C GLY A 112 37.63 -30.43 38.10
N SER A 113 36.71 -31.39 38.03
CA SER A 113 35.44 -31.25 37.32
C SER A 113 34.28 -31.31 38.32
N GLY A 114 33.23 -30.52 38.06
CA GLY A 114 32.07 -30.43 38.96
C GLY A 114 32.35 -29.65 40.25
N ASN A 115 31.57 -29.93 41.30
CA ASN A 115 31.73 -29.28 42.60
C ASN A 115 32.84 -29.97 43.40
N ILE A 116 33.78 -29.18 43.90
CA ILE A 116 34.88 -29.60 44.77
C ILE A 116 34.65 -29.07 46.19
N THR A 117 35.21 -29.75 47.18
CA THR A 117 35.20 -29.30 48.58
C THR A 117 36.60 -28.88 48.99
N LEU A 118 36.73 -27.63 49.43
CA LEU A 118 37.96 -27.07 49.98
C LEU A 118 37.84 -27.06 51.51
N THR A 119 38.83 -27.61 52.20
CA THR A 119 38.91 -27.65 53.66
C THR A 119 39.97 -26.67 54.14
N ASP A 120 39.63 -25.80 55.08
CA ASP A 120 40.59 -24.95 55.79
C ASP A 120 41.47 -25.82 56.71
N PRO A 121 42.79 -25.92 56.47
CA PRO A 121 43.68 -26.78 57.25
C PRO A 121 43.95 -26.29 58.69
N ILE A 122 43.52 -25.07 59.06
CA ILE A 122 43.66 -24.54 60.43
C ILE A 122 42.37 -24.77 61.23
N THR A 123 41.22 -24.46 60.63
CA THR A 123 39.92 -24.47 61.33
C THR A 123 39.09 -25.72 61.07
N GLY A 124 39.46 -26.53 60.07
CA GLY A 124 38.71 -27.71 59.64
C GLY A 124 37.41 -27.40 58.89
N LYS A 125 37.08 -26.12 58.67
CA LYS A 125 35.86 -25.67 58.01
C LYS A 125 35.92 -26.02 56.52
N GLN A 126 34.81 -26.53 55.98
CA GLN A 126 34.70 -26.94 54.58
C GLN A 126 33.81 -25.98 53.78
N VAL A 127 34.15 -25.74 52.51
CA VAL A 127 33.34 -25.00 51.55
C VAL A 127 33.27 -25.78 50.23
N THR A 128 32.06 -25.92 49.67
CA THR A 128 31.85 -26.56 48.37
C THR A 128 31.68 -25.51 47.30
N VAL A 129 32.53 -25.54 46.27
CA VAL A 129 32.52 -24.61 45.13
C VAL A 129 32.66 -25.38 43.81
N PRO A 130 32.13 -24.87 42.68
CA PRO A 130 32.46 -25.43 41.37
C PRO A 130 33.95 -25.26 41.06
N ALA A 131 34.61 -26.30 40.55
CA ALA A 131 35.95 -26.17 40.00
C ALA A 131 35.92 -25.30 38.74
N ILE A 132 37.01 -24.56 38.46
CA ILE A 132 37.08 -23.61 37.34
C ILE A 132 36.90 -24.31 35.99
N ALA A 133 37.48 -25.50 35.81
CA ALA A 133 37.26 -26.31 34.61
C ALA A 133 35.81 -26.85 34.50
N GLY A 134 35.06 -26.84 35.61
CA GLY A 134 33.64 -27.17 35.68
C GLY A 134 32.69 -25.96 35.56
N MET A 135 33.20 -24.72 35.59
CA MET A 135 32.41 -23.52 35.33
C MET A 135 32.14 -23.42 33.83
N ALA A 136 30.90 -23.74 33.42
CA ALA A 136 30.30 -23.61 32.09
C ALA A 136 31.24 -23.74 30.88
N LYS A 137 31.21 -24.90 30.20
CA LYS A 137 31.88 -25.04 28.89
C LYS A 137 31.22 -24.08 27.89
N ALA A 138 31.92 -23.66 26.84
CA ALA A 138 31.34 -22.81 25.78
C ALA A 138 30.03 -23.37 25.16
N SER A 139 29.78 -24.69 25.30
CA SER A 139 28.50 -25.33 24.97
C SER A 139 27.31 -24.87 25.82
N ASP A 140 27.53 -24.48 27.08
CA ASP A 140 26.49 -23.96 27.98
C ASP A 140 26.13 -22.50 27.62
N LEU A 141 27.07 -21.75 27.03
CA LEU A 141 26.76 -20.47 26.38
C LEU A 141 25.90 -20.66 25.12
N ASN A 142 26.15 -21.73 24.35
CA ASN A 142 25.28 -22.12 23.22
C ASN A 142 23.90 -22.63 23.67
N ALA A 143 23.78 -23.20 24.87
CA ALA A 143 22.50 -23.59 25.47
C ALA A 143 21.74 -22.40 26.04
N LEU A 144 22.43 -21.40 26.60
CA LEU A 144 21.86 -20.11 27.00
C LEU A 144 21.46 -19.26 25.77
N ALA A 145 22.15 -19.43 24.64
CA ALA A 145 21.76 -18.88 23.33
C ALA A 145 20.53 -19.60 22.72
N LYS A 146 20.19 -20.81 23.18
CA LYS A 146 18.93 -21.50 22.90
C LYS A 146 17.91 -21.20 23.99
N LEU A 147 17.64 -19.93 24.20
CA LEU A 147 16.58 -19.44 25.07
C LEU A 147 15.23 -20.03 24.60
N THR A 148 14.80 -21.14 25.20
CA THR A 148 13.50 -21.75 24.91
C THR A 148 12.40 -20.94 25.58
N GLY A 149 11.62 -20.25 24.75
CA GLY A 149 10.42 -19.50 25.14
C GLY A 149 10.66 -17.98 25.25
N GLY A 150 10.20 -17.24 24.23
CA GLY A 150 10.02 -15.77 24.27
C GLY A 150 11.25 -14.98 24.72
N ASN A 151 12.13 -14.61 23.78
CA ASN A 151 13.33 -13.85 24.09
C ASN A 151 12.98 -12.40 24.47
N LYS A 152 13.17 -12.02 25.74
CA LYS A 152 13.16 -10.63 26.18
C LYS A 152 14.59 -10.09 26.19
N LEU A 153 15.05 -9.62 25.02
CA LEU A 153 16.35 -8.98 24.87
C LEU A 153 16.15 -7.47 25.00
N ASP A 154 16.98 -6.81 25.81
CA ASP A 154 16.95 -5.36 25.98
C ASP A 154 17.83 -4.68 24.91
N GLY A 155 17.42 -3.51 24.42
CA GLY A 155 18.10 -2.79 23.33
C GLY A 155 17.95 -3.39 21.92
N SER A 156 18.53 -2.70 20.93
CA SER A 156 18.48 -3.10 19.51
C SER A 156 19.30 -4.37 19.26
N GLN A 157 18.71 -5.35 18.59
CA GLN A 157 19.40 -6.55 18.12
C GLN A 157 19.93 -6.30 16.71
N VAL A 158 21.25 -6.45 16.51
CA VAL A 158 21.92 -6.20 15.22
C VAL A 158 22.46 -7.50 14.63
N ILE A 159 22.16 -7.76 13.36
CA ILE A 159 22.68 -8.91 12.62
C ILE A 159 23.85 -8.43 11.76
N THR A 160 25.07 -8.82 12.13
CA THR A 160 26.32 -8.34 11.50
C THR A 160 26.85 -9.25 10.39
N SER A 161 26.35 -10.48 10.31
CA SER A 161 26.78 -11.47 9.31
C SER A 161 25.80 -11.54 8.14
N ASP A 162 26.32 -11.73 6.93
CA ASP A 162 25.49 -12.07 5.77
C ASP A 162 24.89 -13.49 5.93
N ASN A 163 23.76 -13.72 5.27
CA ASN A 163 22.98 -14.97 5.33
C ASN A 163 22.47 -15.32 6.74
N ALA A 164 22.34 -14.34 7.63
CA ALA A 164 21.73 -14.48 8.93
C ALA A 164 20.40 -13.69 9.01
N GLY A 165 19.54 -14.08 9.94
CA GLY A 165 18.20 -13.52 10.06
C GLY A 165 17.52 -13.84 11.39
N PHE A 166 16.45 -13.12 11.70
CA PHE A 166 15.55 -13.44 12.81
C PHE A 166 14.36 -14.22 12.25
N ILE A 167 14.32 -15.52 12.51
CA ILE A 167 13.27 -16.44 12.02
C ILE A 167 12.24 -16.65 13.12
N LEU A 168 10.98 -16.42 12.77
CA LEU A 168 9.81 -16.55 13.63
C LEU A 168 8.96 -17.74 13.15
N GLY A 169 8.22 -18.35 14.09
CA GLY A 169 7.35 -19.50 13.81
C GLY A 169 8.07 -20.85 13.91
N LYS A 170 7.36 -21.89 14.40
CA LYS A 170 7.93 -23.25 14.59
C LYS A 170 8.33 -23.93 13.27
N ASN A 171 7.73 -23.49 12.17
CA ASN A 171 7.89 -23.97 10.79
C ASN A 171 8.78 -23.04 9.92
N SER A 172 9.39 -21.99 10.49
CA SER A 172 10.26 -21.04 9.76
C SER A 172 9.59 -20.33 8.58
N ASP A 173 8.33 -19.94 8.75
CA ASP A 173 7.50 -19.33 7.70
C ASP A 173 7.62 -17.79 7.61
N LEU A 174 8.29 -17.14 8.57
CA LEU A 174 8.58 -15.71 8.56
C LEU A 174 10.02 -15.41 9.01
N ALA A 175 10.75 -14.59 8.26
CA ALA A 175 12.11 -14.19 8.61
C ALA A 175 12.43 -12.73 8.25
N LEU A 176 13.21 -12.04 9.09
CA LEU A 176 13.96 -10.84 8.69
C LEU A 176 15.32 -11.31 8.16
N LEU A 177 15.61 -11.12 6.87
CA LEU A 177 16.73 -11.75 6.18
C LEU A 177 17.68 -10.71 5.58
N LYS A 178 18.99 -10.91 5.75
CA LYS A 178 20.03 -10.23 4.96
C LYS A 178 20.77 -11.24 4.09
N LYS A 179 20.43 -11.28 2.80
CA LYS A 179 20.99 -12.23 1.82
C LYS A 179 22.03 -11.56 0.94
N GLN A 180 23.11 -12.28 0.62
CA GLN A 180 24.15 -11.79 -0.29
C GLN A 180 23.55 -11.33 -1.63
N GLY A 181 23.91 -10.12 -2.08
CA GLY A 181 23.41 -9.55 -3.34
C GLY A 181 21.97 -9.02 -3.27
N GLN A 182 21.35 -9.01 -2.09
CA GLN A 182 20.03 -8.43 -1.85
C GLN A 182 20.09 -7.43 -0.68
N GLY A 183 19.16 -6.47 -0.64
CA GLY A 183 18.93 -5.66 0.55
C GLY A 183 18.39 -6.48 1.72
N GLY A 184 18.17 -5.84 2.87
CA GLY A 184 17.42 -6.47 3.97
C GLY A 184 15.96 -6.68 3.57
N THR A 185 15.39 -7.85 3.86
CA THR A 185 14.02 -8.21 3.47
C THR A 185 13.24 -8.84 4.62
N ILE A 186 11.91 -8.81 4.49
CA ILE A 186 11.01 -9.70 5.21
C ILE A 186 10.69 -10.85 4.25
N ALA A 187 11.20 -12.04 4.55
CA ALA A 187 10.97 -13.24 3.75
C ALA A 187 9.85 -14.08 4.37
N VAL A 188 8.99 -14.62 3.51
CA VAL A 188 7.84 -15.44 3.92
C VAL A 188 7.91 -16.78 3.18
N GLY A 189 7.61 -17.87 3.88
CA GLY A 189 7.58 -19.21 3.31
C GLY A 189 6.41 -19.38 2.33
N SER A 190 6.60 -20.12 1.24
CA SER A 190 5.54 -20.29 0.21
C SER A 190 4.42 -21.25 0.60
N GLY A 191 4.58 -22.00 1.70
CA GLY A 191 3.63 -23.03 2.13
C GLY A 191 2.38 -22.48 2.81
N THR A 192 2.44 -21.27 3.36
CA THR A 192 1.35 -20.62 4.08
C THR A 192 1.29 -19.14 3.74
N PRO A 193 0.10 -18.50 3.77
CA PRO A 193 -0.01 -17.07 3.53
C PRO A 193 0.68 -16.26 4.63
N PHE A 194 1.35 -15.17 4.27
CA PHE A 194 1.76 -14.15 5.24
C PHE A 194 0.64 -13.13 5.40
N ARG A 195 0.34 -12.78 6.66
CA ARG A 195 -0.80 -11.92 6.99
C ARG A 195 -0.36 -10.83 7.96
N VAL A 196 -0.70 -9.59 7.65
CA VAL A 196 -0.76 -8.52 8.64
C VAL A 196 -2.20 -8.44 9.09
N GLN A 197 -2.44 -8.61 10.38
CA GLN A 197 -3.78 -8.73 10.93
C GLN A 197 -3.97 -7.81 12.14
N ARG A 198 -5.23 -7.48 12.44
CA ARG A 198 -5.63 -6.75 13.63
C ARG A 198 -6.47 -7.66 14.52
N SER A 199 -6.13 -7.72 15.82
CA SER A 199 -6.99 -8.38 16.80
C SER A 199 -8.30 -7.60 16.93
N ARG A 200 -9.42 -8.32 17.06
CA ARG A 200 -10.72 -7.71 17.39
C ARG A 200 -10.82 -7.25 18.85
N ALA A 201 -9.88 -7.68 19.70
CA ALA A 201 -9.76 -7.19 21.07
C ALA A 201 -8.89 -5.92 21.13
N THR A 202 -8.96 -5.20 22.25
CA THR A 202 -8.17 -3.97 22.49
C THR A 202 -6.68 -4.24 22.72
N THR A 203 -6.34 -5.45 23.17
CA THR A 203 -4.97 -5.93 23.37
C THR A 203 -4.80 -7.27 22.68
N VAL A 204 -3.64 -7.52 22.08
CA VAL A 204 -3.39 -8.73 21.31
C VAL A 204 -3.12 -9.94 22.21
N SER A 205 -3.84 -11.03 22.00
CA SER A 205 -3.63 -12.36 22.58
C SER A 205 -3.61 -13.43 21.47
N PRO A 206 -2.79 -14.50 21.59
CA PRO A 206 -2.82 -15.62 20.64
C PRO A 206 -4.16 -16.34 20.51
N ALA A 207 -5.06 -16.18 21.49
CA ALA A 207 -6.40 -16.75 21.48
C ALA A 207 -7.46 -15.85 20.80
N ASP A 208 -7.09 -14.64 20.37
CA ASP A 208 -8.02 -13.70 19.75
C ASP A 208 -8.47 -14.14 18.36
N THR A 209 -9.55 -13.51 17.89
CA THR A 209 -9.91 -13.52 16.47
C THR A 209 -9.32 -12.29 15.78
N PHE A 210 -8.92 -12.48 14.53
CA PHE A 210 -8.16 -11.49 13.76
C PHE A 210 -8.81 -11.20 12.41
N ASP A 211 -8.79 -9.93 12.02
CA ASP A 211 -9.14 -9.48 10.69
C ASP A 211 -7.87 -9.24 9.87
N ASP A 212 -7.86 -9.71 8.63
CA ASP A 212 -6.76 -9.47 7.70
C ASP A 212 -6.75 -8.00 7.23
N ILE A 213 -5.56 -7.40 7.22
CA ILE A 213 -5.30 -6.07 6.63
C ILE A 213 -4.53 -6.22 5.33
N LEU A 214 -3.55 -7.12 5.31
CA LEU A 214 -2.76 -7.45 4.13
C LEU A 214 -2.49 -8.94 4.13
N VAL A 215 -2.69 -9.58 2.97
CA VAL A 215 -2.38 -11.00 2.77
C VAL A 215 -1.49 -11.15 1.57
N ILE A 216 -0.33 -11.78 1.75
CA ILE A 216 0.46 -12.34 0.65
C ILE A 216 0.04 -13.80 0.53
N GLY A 217 -0.73 -14.10 -0.52
CA GLY A 217 -1.20 -15.44 -0.81
C GLY A 217 -0.08 -16.36 -1.30
N THR A 218 -0.31 -17.68 -1.22
CA THR A 218 0.61 -18.70 -1.75
C THR A 218 0.77 -18.66 -3.28
N ASN A 219 -0.09 -17.89 -3.95
CA ASN A 219 -0.06 -17.60 -5.39
C ASN A 219 0.71 -16.30 -5.73
N ASN A 220 1.46 -15.73 -4.78
CA ASN A 220 2.17 -14.44 -4.90
C ASN A 220 1.26 -13.23 -5.16
N GLN A 221 -0.04 -13.34 -4.90
CA GLN A 221 -0.95 -12.19 -4.97
C GLN A 221 -1.00 -11.48 -3.62
N THR A 222 -1.11 -10.15 -3.68
CA THR A 222 -1.40 -9.33 -2.49
C THR A 222 -2.88 -9.02 -2.46
N THR A 223 -3.53 -9.34 -1.34
CA THR A 223 -4.93 -8.97 -1.07
C THR A 223 -4.97 -7.95 0.05
N LEU A 224 -5.74 -6.88 -0.15
CA LEU A 224 -6.06 -5.87 0.85
C LEU A 224 -7.55 -5.94 1.13
N PRO A 225 -7.99 -6.57 2.23
CA PRO A 225 -9.41 -6.66 2.58
C PRO A 225 -9.91 -5.28 3.05
N GLY A 226 -10.48 -4.53 2.12
CA GLY A 226 -11.01 -3.18 2.35
C GLY A 226 -10.53 -2.19 1.29
N ASP A 227 -10.82 -0.91 1.53
CA ASP A 227 -10.47 0.16 0.60
C ASP A 227 -8.95 0.39 0.57
N LEU A 228 -8.39 0.51 -0.63
CA LEU A 228 -7.02 0.97 -0.84
C LEU A 228 -7.00 2.49 -0.98
N VAL A 229 -6.54 3.19 0.06
CA VAL A 229 -6.33 4.65 0.02
C VAL A 229 -4.90 4.94 -0.44
N VAL A 230 -4.76 5.53 -1.64
CA VAL A 230 -3.45 5.93 -2.21
C VAL A 230 -3.33 7.45 -2.17
N GLY A 231 -2.39 7.98 -1.39
CA GLY A 231 -2.15 9.43 -1.29
C GLY A 231 -1.42 10.05 -2.50
N GLY A 232 -1.04 9.23 -3.48
CA GLY A 232 -0.33 9.61 -4.70
C GLY A 232 -0.82 8.80 -5.92
N GLY A 233 0.07 8.52 -6.86
CA GLY A 233 -0.28 7.74 -8.06
C GLY A 233 -0.34 6.23 -7.82
N PHE A 234 -1.23 5.55 -8.53
CA PHE A 234 -1.17 4.10 -8.70
C PHE A 234 -0.32 3.79 -9.95
N ASP A 235 0.96 3.47 -9.74
CA ASP A 235 1.87 3.10 -10.84
C ASP A 235 1.74 1.61 -11.17
N ASN A 236 1.26 1.31 -12.38
CA ASN A 236 1.16 -0.05 -12.93
C ASN A 236 1.89 -0.20 -14.27
N THR A 237 3.00 0.55 -14.45
CA THR A 237 3.70 0.66 -15.74
C THR A 237 4.30 -0.67 -16.25
N ALA A 238 4.63 -1.61 -15.36
CA ALA A 238 5.34 -2.84 -15.74
C ALA A 238 4.45 -3.94 -16.38
N LYS A 239 3.15 -4.02 -16.03
CA LYS A 239 2.24 -5.12 -16.49
C LYS A 239 0.76 -4.67 -16.65
N GLY A 240 0.55 -3.38 -16.86
CA GLY A 240 -0.67 -2.57 -16.69
C GLY A 240 -2.04 -3.14 -17.06
N LYS A 241 -2.67 -3.85 -16.12
CA LYS A 241 -4.14 -4.05 -16.10
C LYS A 241 -4.68 -3.80 -14.70
N LEU A 242 -5.81 -3.09 -14.62
CA LEU A 242 -6.62 -2.96 -13.41
C LEU A 242 -7.85 -3.85 -13.56
N TYR A 243 -7.92 -4.93 -12.78
CA TYR A 243 -9.11 -5.79 -12.73
C TYR A 243 -9.99 -5.37 -11.55
N SER A 244 -11.15 -4.79 -11.85
CA SER A 244 -12.16 -4.36 -10.87
C SER A 244 -13.56 -4.68 -11.39
N GLN A 245 -14.53 -4.86 -10.47
CA GLN A 245 -15.93 -5.02 -10.86
C GLN A 245 -16.53 -3.68 -11.35
N ALA A 246 -16.07 -2.57 -10.77
CA ALA A 246 -16.47 -1.22 -11.12
C ALA A 246 -15.32 -0.24 -10.84
N LEU A 247 -15.32 0.90 -11.54
CA LEU A 247 -14.45 2.03 -11.28
C LEU A 247 -15.31 3.23 -10.88
N GLU A 248 -15.28 3.59 -9.60
CA GLU A 248 -15.96 4.76 -9.06
C GLU A 248 -14.93 5.86 -8.77
N LEU A 249 -15.18 7.07 -9.28
CA LEU A 249 -14.34 8.25 -9.08
C LEU A 249 -15.16 9.29 -8.30
N SER A 250 -14.78 9.58 -7.05
CA SER A 250 -15.59 10.36 -6.10
C SER A 250 -14.96 11.67 -5.63
N MET A 251 -13.87 12.11 -6.27
CA MET A 251 -13.20 13.38 -5.96
C MET A 251 -13.98 14.60 -6.47
N SER A 252 -13.54 15.81 -6.09
CA SER A 252 -14.24 17.06 -6.41
C SER A 252 -14.44 17.31 -7.91
N THR A 253 -13.57 16.80 -8.78
CA THR A 253 -13.73 16.79 -10.24
C THR A 253 -13.17 15.47 -10.77
N PRO A 254 -13.98 14.39 -10.82
CA PRO A 254 -13.49 13.09 -11.22
C PRO A 254 -13.29 13.03 -12.72
N TYR A 255 -12.12 12.58 -13.12
CA TYR A 255 -11.76 12.41 -14.52
C TYR A 255 -10.90 11.19 -14.75
N ILE A 256 -10.96 10.70 -15.97
CA ILE A 256 -9.92 9.87 -16.58
C ILE A 256 -9.19 10.78 -17.56
N ASP A 257 -7.93 11.07 -17.26
CA ASP A 257 -7.10 11.95 -18.09
C ASP A 257 -6.22 11.15 -19.02
N PHE A 258 -6.11 11.64 -20.25
CA PHE A 258 -5.33 11.00 -21.30
C PHE A 258 -4.22 11.96 -21.76
N HIS A 259 -3.02 11.76 -21.23
CA HIS A 259 -1.82 12.45 -21.70
C HIS A 259 -1.18 11.66 -22.84
N PHE A 260 -1.17 12.24 -24.04
CA PHE A 260 -0.50 11.64 -25.20
C PHE A 260 1.02 11.88 -25.15
N ASN A 261 1.84 10.82 -25.31
CA ASN A 261 3.31 10.88 -25.32
C ASN A 261 3.95 11.50 -24.06
N GLY A 262 3.32 11.34 -22.89
CA GLY A 262 3.80 11.97 -21.66
C GLY A 262 3.76 13.50 -21.71
N SER A 263 2.90 14.07 -22.57
CA SER A 263 2.68 15.51 -22.64
C SER A 263 2.35 16.08 -21.26
N ILE A 264 3.08 17.13 -20.88
CA ILE A 264 2.78 17.91 -19.67
C ILE A 264 1.61 18.88 -19.88
N ALA A 265 1.10 19.01 -21.11
CA ALA A 265 -0.08 19.81 -21.37
C ALA A 265 -1.28 19.15 -20.68
N ASP A 266 -1.84 19.91 -19.74
CA ASP A 266 -2.99 19.52 -18.95
C ASP A 266 -4.27 19.73 -19.79
N PHE A 267 -5.30 18.90 -19.60
CA PHE A 267 -6.63 19.02 -20.23
C PHE A 267 -6.74 18.76 -21.75
N THR A 268 -5.91 17.89 -22.36
CA THR A 268 -5.99 17.61 -23.81
C THR A 268 -7.13 16.67 -24.21
N ALA A 269 -7.36 15.59 -23.45
CA ALA A 269 -8.44 14.64 -23.72
C ALA A 269 -8.90 13.98 -22.42
N ARG A 270 -10.20 14.03 -22.09
CA ARG A 270 -10.74 13.44 -20.85
C ARG A 270 -12.12 12.87 -21.00
N ILE A 271 -12.37 11.78 -20.29
CA ILE A 271 -13.71 11.46 -19.83
C ILE A 271 -13.81 12.07 -18.45
N ILE A 272 -14.59 13.12 -18.33
CA ILE A 272 -14.60 13.95 -17.14
C ILE A 272 -16.04 14.20 -16.75
N GLN A 273 -16.32 13.96 -15.47
CA GLN A 273 -17.45 14.60 -14.85
C GLN A 273 -17.00 16.01 -14.49
N ASP A 274 -16.93 16.85 -15.52
CA ASP A 274 -16.46 18.23 -15.37
C ASP A 274 -17.45 19.04 -14.54
N ARG A 275 -18.69 18.56 -14.42
CA ARG A 275 -19.77 19.05 -13.56
C ARG A 275 -20.73 17.90 -13.18
N GLN A 276 -21.50 18.06 -12.10
CA GLN A 276 -22.46 17.06 -11.61
C GLN A 276 -23.38 16.50 -12.73
N ASN A 277 -23.57 15.18 -12.81
CA ASN A 277 -24.49 14.46 -13.73
C ASN A 277 -24.22 14.55 -15.25
N ARG A 278 -23.06 15.04 -15.68
CA ARG A 278 -22.64 15.05 -17.09
C ARG A 278 -21.35 14.27 -17.24
N LEU A 279 -21.37 13.24 -18.08
CA LEU A 279 -20.15 12.64 -18.59
C LEU A 279 -19.73 13.41 -19.84
N ASN A 280 -18.71 14.24 -19.71
CA ASN A 280 -18.15 14.99 -20.82
C ASN A 280 -16.93 14.27 -21.40
N ILE A 281 -16.80 14.32 -22.73
CA ILE A 281 -15.58 13.94 -23.44
C ILE A 281 -14.89 15.25 -23.84
N GLN A 282 -14.07 15.79 -22.95
CA GLN A 282 -13.35 17.06 -23.15
C GLN A 282 -12.15 16.84 -24.09
N GLY A 283 -11.90 17.78 -25.01
CA GLY A 283 -10.79 17.72 -25.98
C GLY A 283 -11.21 17.65 -27.45
N ASN A 284 -12.51 17.48 -27.73
CA ASN A 284 -13.09 17.50 -29.07
C ASN A 284 -14.24 18.52 -29.15
N ALA A 285 -14.31 19.31 -30.22
CA ALA A 285 -15.55 19.99 -30.61
C ALA A 285 -16.48 18.93 -31.26
N SER A 286 -17.64 18.51 -30.77
CA SER A 286 -18.42 18.80 -29.54
C SER A 286 -19.59 17.80 -29.55
N LEU A 287 -19.67 16.88 -28.59
CA LEU A 287 -20.80 15.97 -28.39
C LEU A 287 -21.49 16.32 -27.06
N LEU A 288 -22.62 17.03 -27.09
CA LEU A 288 -23.41 17.40 -25.91
C LEU A 288 -24.68 16.55 -25.82
N VAL A 289 -24.89 15.88 -24.70
CA VAL A 289 -26.15 15.19 -24.37
C VAL A 289 -26.75 15.91 -23.15
N THR A 290 -27.87 16.65 -23.30
CA THR A 290 -28.55 17.45 -22.24
C THR A 290 -30.07 17.27 -22.31
N ASP A 291 -30.71 16.83 -21.23
CA ASP A 291 -32.18 16.61 -21.15
C ASP A 291 -32.72 15.66 -22.24
N GLY A 292 -31.93 14.65 -22.63
CA GLY A 292 -32.24 13.75 -23.74
C GLY A 292 -32.02 14.38 -25.13
N ASN A 293 -31.65 15.66 -25.19
CA ASN A 293 -31.32 16.37 -26.42
C ASN A 293 -29.83 16.18 -26.78
N LEU A 294 -29.59 15.75 -28.01
CA LEU A 294 -28.27 15.76 -28.63
C LEU A 294 -28.04 17.15 -29.24
N THR A 295 -27.12 17.94 -28.68
CA THR A 295 -26.81 19.30 -29.16
C THR A 295 -25.43 19.34 -29.80
N ALA A 296 -25.36 19.87 -31.02
CA ALA A 296 -24.12 20.29 -31.63
C ALA A 296 -24.09 21.82 -31.65
N GLY A 297 -23.02 22.42 -31.12
CA GLY A 297 -22.88 23.88 -31.05
C GLY A 297 -21.47 24.32 -31.46
N SER A 298 -21.38 25.52 -32.02
CA SER A 298 -20.12 26.18 -32.36
C SER A 298 -19.95 27.43 -31.51
N THR A 299 -18.71 27.74 -31.11
CA THR A 299 -18.40 29.06 -30.56
C THR A 299 -18.15 30.02 -31.72
N MET A 300 -18.98 31.05 -31.86
CA MET A 300 -18.83 32.04 -32.92
C MET A 300 -17.75 33.08 -32.58
N PRO A 301 -17.00 33.58 -33.57
CA PRO A 301 -16.14 34.76 -33.39
C PRO A 301 -16.96 35.99 -32.95
N GLY A 302 -16.35 36.92 -32.21
CA GLY A 302 -17.01 38.19 -31.83
C GLY A 302 -17.06 39.21 -32.99
N ASN A 303 -17.99 40.16 -32.95
CA ASN A 303 -18.13 41.29 -33.90
C ASN A 303 -18.30 40.89 -35.37
N ILE A 304 -19.17 39.93 -35.65
CA ILE A 304 -19.52 39.51 -37.00
C ILE A 304 -20.34 40.62 -37.68
N ALA A 305 -19.99 41.00 -38.92
CA ALA A 305 -20.63 42.10 -39.64
C ALA A 305 -22.08 41.80 -40.02
N VAL A 306 -22.96 42.81 -40.02
CA VAL A 306 -24.34 42.70 -40.53
C VAL A 306 -24.30 42.24 -41.99
N GLY A 307 -25.06 41.20 -42.30
CA GLY A 307 -25.11 40.55 -43.61
C GLY A 307 -24.13 39.39 -43.80
N GLN A 308 -23.16 39.19 -42.88
CA GLN A 308 -22.27 38.02 -42.91
C GLN A 308 -23.04 36.76 -42.50
N GLN A 309 -22.70 35.64 -43.13
CA GLN A 309 -23.25 34.35 -42.79
C GLN A 309 -22.44 33.64 -41.70
N VAL A 310 -23.13 33.07 -40.72
CA VAL A 310 -22.57 32.16 -39.72
C VAL A 310 -23.37 30.88 -39.58
N THR A 311 -22.68 29.79 -39.24
CA THR A 311 -23.21 28.42 -39.26
C THR A 311 -22.85 27.70 -37.96
N ALA A 312 -23.86 27.20 -37.25
CA ALA A 312 -23.67 26.40 -36.05
C ALA A 312 -23.15 24.99 -36.37
N ALA A 313 -22.55 24.32 -35.37
CA ALA A 313 -22.10 22.94 -35.55
C ALA A 313 -23.30 22.04 -35.85
N PRO A 314 -23.17 21.11 -36.80
CA PRO A 314 -24.27 20.26 -37.21
C PRO A 314 -24.54 19.14 -36.21
N VAL A 315 -25.83 18.89 -35.94
CA VAL A 315 -26.24 17.55 -35.51
C VAL A 315 -26.31 16.72 -36.78
N ARG A 316 -25.41 15.74 -36.86
CA ARG A 316 -25.17 14.96 -38.08
C ARG A 316 -25.57 13.51 -37.88
N SER A 317 -26.35 12.99 -38.82
CA SER A 317 -26.46 11.57 -39.09
C SER A 317 -25.64 11.26 -40.33
N GLN A 318 -24.64 10.41 -40.18
CA GLN A 318 -23.62 10.20 -41.20
C GLN A 318 -23.59 8.74 -41.64
N MET A 319 -23.57 8.51 -42.94
CA MET A 319 -23.19 7.26 -43.59
C MET A 319 -21.70 7.36 -43.96
N LEU A 320 -20.85 6.94 -43.01
CA LEU A 320 -19.40 6.89 -43.20
C LEU A 320 -19.05 6.07 -44.47
N GLY A 321 -18.19 6.61 -45.35
CA GLY A 321 -17.65 5.92 -46.52
C GLY A 321 -18.54 5.86 -47.78
N ARG A 322 -19.63 6.63 -47.84
CA ARG A 322 -20.53 6.67 -49.01
C ARG A 322 -20.52 8.06 -49.67
N GLY A 323 -19.79 8.28 -50.76
CA GLY A 323 -19.75 9.60 -51.44
C GLY A 323 -19.37 9.48 -52.91
N ALA A 324 -19.57 10.52 -53.72
CA ALA A 324 -18.96 10.55 -55.06
C ALA A 324 -17.49 10.96 -54.95
N TYR A 325 -16.71 10.63 -55.97
CA TYR A 325 -15.33 11.12 -56.16
C TYR A 325 -14.33 10.83 -55.00
N GLY A 326 -14.64 9.87 -54.12
CA GLY A 326 -13.74 9.48 -53.03
C GLY A 326 -13.78 10.40 -51.81
N ASP A 327 -14.89 11.10 -51.57
CA ASP A 327 -15.10 11.95 -50.39
C ASP A 327 -14.91 11.17 -49.06
N PRO A 328 -13.90 11.51 -48.23
CA PRO A 328 -13.63 10.85 -46.96
C PRO A 328 -14.70 11.12 -45.89
N ASP A 329 -15.50 12.18 -46.03
CA ASP A 329 -16.56 12.53 -45.08
C ASP A 329 -17.83 11.69 -45.30
N GLY A 330 -17.95 10.99 -46.44
CA GLY A 330 -19.12 10.15 -46.74
C GLY A 330 -20.43 10.95 -46.89
N ALA A 331 -21.55 10.25 -46.96
CA ALA A 331 -22.86 10.86 -47.21
C ALA A 331 -23.48 11.19 -45.87
N TYR A 332 -24.07 12.35 -45.75
CA TYR A 332 -24.67 12.74 -44.49
C TYR A 332 -25.92 13.57 -44.69
N VAL A 333 -26.80 13.43 -43.72
CA VAL A 333 -27.83 14.41 -43.45
C VAL A 333 -27.44 15.13 -42.18
N GLN A 334 -27.52 16.43 -42.22
CA GLN A 334 -27.28 17.22 -41.05
C GLN A 334 -28.29 18.34 -40.94
N MET A 335 -28.57 18.64 -39.68
CA MET A 335 -29.37 19.77 -39.31
C MET A 335 -28.46 20.75 -38.58
N TYR A 336 -28.49 21.99 -39.04
CA TYR A 336 -27.79 23.08 -38.37
C TYR A 336 -28.55 24.39 -38.56
N MET A 337 -28.26 25.33 -37.68
CA MET A 337 -28.75 26.69 -37.77
C MET A 337 -27.77 27.53 -38.60
N GLU A 338 -28.32 28.38 -39.45
CA GLU A 338 -27.58 29.48 -40.05
C GLU A 338 -28.22 30.81 -39.69
N GLU A 339 -27.39 31.83 -39.55
CA GLU A 339 -27.82 33.22 -39.45
C GLU A 339 -27.12 34.02 -40.54
N LYS A 340 -27.88 34.83 -41.26
CA LYS A 340 -27.35 35.99 -41.97
C LYS A 340 -27.49 37.17 -41.04
N VAL A 341 -26.38 37.60 -40.44
CA VAL A 341 -26.37 38.47 -39.26
C VAL A 341 -27.21 39.72 -39.48
N GLY A 342 -28.14 39.97 -38.54
CA GLY A 342 -29.05 41.11 -38.58
C GLY A 342 -30.10 41.09 -39.70
N THR A 343 -30.19 40.00 -40.47
CA THR A 343 -31.13 39.86 -41.60
C THR A 343 -32.12 38.73 -41.36
N GLU A 344 -31.64 37.49 -41.19
CA GLU A 344 -32.50 36.32 -41.02
C GLU A 344 -31.77 35.19 -40.29
N HIS A 345 -32.53 34.34 -39.60
CA HIS A 345 -32.09 33.05 -39.12
C HIS A 345 -32.84 31.95 -39.87
N ARG A 346 -32.23 30.79 -40.05
CA ARG A 346 -32.87 29.66 -40.74
C ARG A 346 -32.38 28.33 -40.20
N ILE A 347 -33.27 27.35 -40.27
CA ILE A 347 -32.87 25.94 -40.12
C ILE A 347 -32.47 25.45 -41.50
N VAL A 348 -31.30 24.82 -41.57
CA VAL A 348 -30.84 24.14 -42.77
C VAL A 348 -30.90 22.65 -42.53
N LEU A 349 -31.74 21.99 -43.32
CA LEU A 349 -31.61 20.55 -43.54
C LEU A 349 -30.75 20.39 -44.78
N TYR A 350 -29.54 19.89 -44.55
CA TYR A 350 -28.54 19.72 -45.59
C TYR A 350 -28.31 18.25 -45.84
N SER A 351 -28.32 17.87 -47.12
CA SER A 351 -28.02 16.52 -47.56
C SER A 351 -26.92 16.57 -48.60
N ASP A 352 -25.88 15.79 -48.38
CA ASP A 352 -24.79 15.63 -49.34
C ASP A 352 -24.57 14.14 -49.61
N GLY A 353 -24.57 13.76 -50.89
CA GLY A 353 -24.36 12.39 -51.30
C GLY A 353 -24.27 12.19 -52.81
N PHE A 354 -23.35 11.31 -53.23
CA PHE A 354 -23.12 10.88 -54.63
C PHE A 354 -23.08 12.03 -55.65
N GLY A 355 -22.31 13.09 -55.35
CA GLY A 355 -22.06 14.20 -56.28
C GLY A 355 -23.24 15.16 -56.40
N ARG A 356 -24.19 15.05 -55.45
CA ARG A 356 -25.37 15.88 -55.37
C ARG A 356 -25.47 16.46 -53.96
N THR A 357 -25.70 17.77 -53.92
CA THR A 357 -25.90 18.54 -52.70
C THR A 357 -27.27 19.18 -52.78
N ASP A 358 -28.10 18.93 -51.78
CA ASP A 358 -29.42 19.54 -51.65
C ASP A 358 -29.56 20.18 -50.26
N ALA A 359 -30.22 21.33 -50.23
CA ALA A 359 -30.54 22.03 -49.00
C ALA A 359 -32.01 22.46 -49.00
N TRP A 360 -32.64 22.31 -47.84
CA TRP A 360 -33.95 22.87 -47.53
C TRP A 360 -33.79 23.90 -46.44
N LEU A 361 -34.22 25.12 -46.73
CA LEU A 361 -34.10 26.25 -45.84
C LEU A 361 -35.49 26.54 -45.27
N PHE A 362 -35.64 26.36 -43.96
CA PHE A 362 -36.83 26.78 -43.25
C PHE A 362 -36.57 28.20 -42.74
N ARG A 363 -37.22 29.16 -43.39
CA ARG A 363 -37.04 30.60 -43.14
C ARG A 363 -38.08 31.13 -42.14
N PRO A 364 -37.83 32.32 -41.55
CA PRO A 364 -38.83 33.00 -40.75
C PRO A 364 -40.06 33.34 -41.60
N GLY A 365 -41.25 33.33 -40.99
CA GLY A 365 -42.52 33.57 -41.72
C GLY A 365 -43.12 32.33 -42.40
N GLY A 366 -42.53 31.14 -42.20
CA GLY A 366 -43.10 29.88 -42.67
C GLY A 366 -42.72 29.49 -44.10
N THR A 367 -41.87 30.27 -44.77
CA THR A 367 -41.38 29.93 -46.11
C THR A 367 -40.37 28.78 -46.04
N ILE A 368 -40.61 27.73 -46.83
CA ILE A 368 -39.65 26.66 -47.07
C ILE A 368 -39.06 26.86 -48.46
N THR A 369 -37.78 27.19 -48.54
CA THR A 369 -37.07 27.36 -49.82
C THR A 369 -36.34 26.07 -50.17
N THR A 370 -36.48 25.64 -51.42
CA THR A 370 -35.74 24.53 -52.01
C THR A 370 -34.84 25.04 -53.14
N GLY A 371 -33.89 24.22 -53.62
CA GLY A 371 -33.10 24.55 -54.82
C GLY A 371 -33.92 24.76 -56.10
N LYS A 372 -35.24 24.49 -56.09
CA LYS A 372 -36.16 24.70 -57.23
C LYS A 372 -37.19 25.81 -56.99
N GLY A 373 -37.14 26.51 -55.86
CA GLY A 373 -38.08 27.56 -55.47
C GLY A 373 -38.76 27.32 -54.12
N ASP A 374 -39.65 28.25 -53.74
CA ASP A 374 -40.40 28.21 -52.49
C ASP A 374 -41.59 27.24 -52.55
N VAL A 375 -41.84 26.55 -51.44
CA VAL A 375 -43.01 25.68 -51.28
C VAL A 375 -44.26 26.56 -51.11
N MET A 376 -45.16 26.54 -52.09
CA MET A 376 -46.47 27.20 -51.99
C MET A 376 -47.40 26.40 -51.08
N THR A 377 -47.91 27.04 -50.03
CA THR A 377 -48.98 26.51 -49.19
C THR A 377 -50.29 27.23 -49.54
N THR A 378 -51.37 26.50 -49.81
CA THR A 378 -52.67 27.08 -50.17
C THR A 378 -53.65 26.97 -49.01
N GLY A 379 -54.15 28.11 -48.52
CA GLY A 379 -55.20 28.19 -47.51
C GLY A 379 -56.35 29.08 -48.01
N SER A 380 -57.60 28.59 -47.94
CA SER A 380 -58.78 29.32 -48.42
C SER A 380 -59.98 29.04 -47.50
N ASP A 381 -60.01 29.68 -46.33
CA ASP A 381 -61.13 29.65 -45.37
C ASP A 381 -61.82 31.02 -45.32
N VAL A 382 -63.13 31.07 -45.13
CA VAL A 382 -63.90 32.32 -45.06
C VAL A 382 -63.44 33.25 -43.94
N ARG A 383 -62.93 32.70 -42.83
CA ARG A 383 -62.38 33.48 -41.69
C ARG A 383 -61.04 34.13 -42.00
N LEU A 384 -60.40 33.73 -43.10
CA LEU A 384 -59.14 34.29 -43.60
C LEU A 384 -59.37 35.32 -44.71
N LYS A 385 -60.62 35.66 -45.02
CA LYS A 385 -61.00 36.57 -46.12
C LYS A 385 -62.03 37.58 -45.63
N ASP A 386 -61.97 38.80 -46.15
CA ASP A 386 -62.96 39.86 -45.95
C ASP A 386 -63.29 40.52 -47.31
N GLY A 387 -64.18 41.52 -47.31
CA GLY A 387 -64.46 42.30 -48.53
C GLY A 387 -65.12 41.52 -49.66
N PHE A 388 -65.96 40.52 -49.36
CA PHE A 388 -66.63 39.70 -50.38
C PHE A 388 -67.52 40.55 -51.29
N THR A 389 -67.21 40.57 -52.59
CA THR A 389 -68.02 41.15 -53.65
C THR A 389 -68.24 40.13 -54.76
N GLU A 390 -69.33 40.28 -55.50
CA GLU A 390 -69.53 39.53 -56.74
C GLU A 390 -68.39 39.83 -57.74
N PRO A 391 -68.00 38.87 -58.60
CA PRO A 391 -66.98 39.08 -59.61
C PRO A 391 -67.41 40.18 -60.60
N GLN A 392 -66.44 40.97 -61.08
CA GLN A 392 -66.72 42.02 -62.05
C GLN A 392 -67.28 41.42 -63.35
N GLU A 393 -68.29 42.06 -63.94
CA GLU A 393 -68.85 41.66 -65.23
C GLU A 393 -67.78 41.62 -66.33
N GLY A 394 -67.96 40.73 -67.31
CA GLY A 394 -67.07 40.63 -68.46
C GLY A 394 -65.93 39.63 -68.32
N ALA A 395 -66.04 38.61 -67.45
CA ALA A 395 -65.10 37.49 -67.37
C ALA A 395 -64.78 36.88 -68.76
N SER A 396 -65.79 36.75 -69.64
CA SER A 396 -65.58 36.26 -71.01
C SER A 396 -64.67 37.17 -71.84
N ARG A 397 -64.75 38.49 -71.63
CA ARG A 397 -63.86 39.46 -72.29
C ARG A 397 -62.43 39.31 -71.77
N ARG A 398 -62.27 39.19 -70.44
CA ARG A 398 -60.96 39.02 -69.79
C ARG A 398 -60.28 37.71 -70.20
N ILE A 399 -61.01 36.60 -70.19
CA ILE A 399 -60.51 35.29 -70.64
C ILE A 399 -60.15 35.32 -72.13
N ASN A 400 -60.98 35.92 -72.99
CA ASN A 400 -60.67 36.03 -74.43
C ASN A 400 -59.47 36.94 -74.73
N ALA A 401 -59.13 37.86 -73.83
CA ALA A 401 -57.97 38.72 -73.95
C ALA A 401 -56.65 38.03 -73.56
N LEU A 402 -56.71 36.84 -72.93
CA LEU A 402 -55.51 36.09 -72.55
C LEU A 402 -54.80 35.48 -73.77
N GLY A 403 -53.52 35.81 -73.93
CA GLY A 403 -52.64 35.19 -74.92
C GLY A 403 -51.98 33.92 -74.38
N VAL A 404 -52.40 32.75 -74.86
CA VAL A 404 -51.68 31.49 -74.59
C VAL A 404 -50.43 31.44 -75.46
N CYS A 405 -49.29 31.15 -74.83
CA CYS A 405 -48.03 31.00 -75.53
C CYS A 405 -47.28 29.72 -75.09
N GLU A 406 -46.26 29.37 -75.85
CA GLU A 406 -45.36 28.28 -75.51
C GLU A 406 -43.92 28.77 -75.44
N PHE A 407 -43.21 28.43 -74.37
CA PHE A 407 -41.89 28.96 -74.05
C PHE A 407 -40.98 27.90 -73.40
N ASN A 408 -39.67 28.17 -73.40
CA ASN A 408 -38.68 27.48 -72.56
C ASN A 408 -38.27 28.43 -71.43
N MET A 409 -37.95 27.89 -70.27
CA MET A 409 -37.24 28.68 -69.26
C MET A 409 -35.78 28.89 -69.69
N LYS A 410 -35.19 30.05 -69.37
CA LYS A 410 -33.77 30.34 -69.67
C LYS A 410 -32.90 29.25 -69.01
N GLY A 411 -32.12 28.52 -69.81
CA GLY A 411 -31.27 27.41 -69.32
C GLY A 411 -31.92 26.02 -69.32
N GLU A 412 -33.18 25.87 -69.75
CA GLU A 412 -33.86 24.58 -69.85
C GLU A 412 -34.20 24.18 -71.30
N THR A 413 -34.26 22.87 -71.58
CA THR A 413 -34.68 22.32 -72.88
C THR A 413 -36.17 21.97 -72.95
N ARG A 414 -36.86 21.93 -71.80
CA ARG A 414 -38.26 21.53 -71.71
C ARG A 414 -39.20 22.65 -72.22
N ARG A 415 -39.98 22.34 -73.25
CA ARG A 415 -41.10 23.19 -73.70
C ARG A 415 -42.26 23.18 -72.71
N ARG A 416 -42.81 24.35 -72.47
CA ARG A 416 -43.97 24.59 -71.59
C ARG A 416 -45.01 25.42 -72.33
N ARG A 417 -46.27 25.29 -71.95
CA ARG A 417 -47.39 26.12 -72.41
C ARG A 417 -47.97 26.87 -71.22
N GLY A 418 -48.26 28.15 -71.39
CA GLY A 418 -48.81 28.99 -70.33
C GLY A 418 -49.04 30.43 -70.78
N PHE A 419 -48.97 31.34 -69.82
CA PHE A 419 -49.21 32.77 -70.01
C PHE A 419 -47.94 33.56 -69.67
N ILE A 420 -47.74 34.70 -70.34
CA ILE A 420 -46.74 35.69 -69.94
C ILE A 420 -47.41 36.67 -68.99
N ALA A 421 -46.81 36.91 -67.82
CA ALA A 421 -47.44 37.73 -66.77
C ALA A 421 -47.78 39.15 -67.27
N GLN A 422 -46.88 39.81 -68.00
CA GLN A 422 -47.12 41.14 -68.57
C GLN A 422 -48.25 41.17 -69.62
N GLN A 423 -48.58 40.03 -70.22
CA GLN A 423 -49.75 39.92 -71.11
C GLN A 423 -51.03 39.69 -70.30
N ALA A 424 -50.96 38.89 -69.23
CA ALA A 424 -52.08 38.63 -68.35
C ALA A 424 -52.53 39.90 -67.60
N GLU A 425 -51.59 40.72 -67.11
CA GLU A 425 -51.87 42.01 -66.44
C GLU A 425 -52.68 42.97 -67.33
N LYS A 426 -52.47 42.95 -68.65
CA LYS A 426 -53.23 43.77 -69.60
C LYS A 426 -54.68 43.31 -69.75
N ALA A 427 -54.95 42.03 -69.49
CA ALA A 427 -56.30 41.49 -69.53
C ALA A 427 -57.06 41.79 -68.24
N ASP A 428 -56.37 41.67 -67.09
CA ASP A 428 -56.86 42.04 -65.77
C ASP A 428 -55.68 42.15 -64.80
N ASP A 429 -55.70 43.14 -63.90
CA ASP A 429 -54.64 43.33 -62.91
C ASP A 429 -54.61 42.19 -61.87
N LEU A 430 -55.76 41.59 -61.55
CA LEU A 430 -55.86 40.44 -60.63
C LEU A 430 -55.28 39.15 -61.20
N TYR A 431 -54.99 39.08 -62.51
CA TYR A 431 -54.32 37.91 -63.09
C TYR A 431 -52.82 37.87 -62.82
N THR A 432 -52.29 38.88 -62.14
CA THR A 432 -50.88 38.92 -61.78
C THR A 432 -50.66 39.39 -60.36
N PHE A 433 -49.50 39.04 -59.83
CA PHE A 433 -49.01 39.61 -58.58
C PHE A 433 -47.50 39.74 -58.62
N LEU A 434 -46.98 40.72 -57.88
CA LEU A 434 -45.53 40.91 -57.75
C LEU A 434 -44.98 40.00 -56.66
N GLY A 435 -44.02 39.17 -57.05
CA GLY A 435 -43.25 38.34 -56.12
C GLY A 435 -42.06 39.09 -55.52
N ILE A 436 -41.05 38.32 -55.14
CA ILE A 436 -39.80 38.86 -54.59
C ILE A 436 -38.98 39.60 -55.65
N GLU A 437 -38.15 40.54 -55.18
CA GLU A 437 -37.15 41.21 -56.01
C GLU A 437 -36.06 40.21 -56.42
N GLN A 438 -35.72 40.20 -57.71
CA GLN A 438 -34.64 39.41 -58.29
C GLN A 438 -33.75 40.30 -59.13
N GLU A 439 -32.48 39.90 -59.24
CA GLU A 439 -31.50 40.54 -60.10
C GLU A 439 -31.20 39.61 -61.29
N ILE A 440 -31.51 40.05 -62.51
CA ILE A 440 -31.19 39.32 -63.74
C ILE A 440 -30.45 40.26 -64.68
N ASP A 441 -29.33 39.80 -65.23
CA ASP A 441 -28.50 40.55 -66.17
C ASP A 441 -28.11 41.97 -65.66
N GLY A 442 -28.00 42.14 -64.33
CA GLY A 442 -27.59 43.37 -63.65
C GLY A 442 -28.73 44.33 -63.27
N GLU A 443 -29.99 43.98 -63.55
CA GLU A 443 -31.16 44.78 -63.23
C GLU A 443 -31.99 44.15 -62.10
N LYS A 444 -32.34 44.95 -61.09
CA LYS A 444 -33.22 44.54 -59.99
C LYS A 444 -34.67 44.85 -60.31
N PHE A 445 -35.51 43.83 -60.31
CA PHE A 445 -36.95 43.98 -60.53
C PHE A 445 -37.73 42.99 -59.68
N ARG A 446 -38.99 43.31 -59.37
CA ARG A 446 -39.90 42.33 -58.75
C ARG A 446 -40.46 41.42 -59.83
N VAL A 447 -40.26 40.11 -59.67
CA VAL A 447 -40.76 39.15 -60.66
C VAL A 447 -42.29 39.18 -60.66
N MET A 448 -42.86 39.46 -61.83
CA MET A 448 -44.30 39.41 -62.03
C MET A 448 -44.71 37.95 -62.26
N ASN A 449 -45.64 37.47 -61.42
CA ASN A 449 -46.16 36.11 -61.47
C ASN A 449 -47.59 36.14 -62.01
N VAL A 450 -48.01 35.02 -62.60
CA VAL A 450 -49.40 34.81 -63.04
C VAL A 450 -50.19 34.23 -61.87
N ASP A 451 -51.31 34.86 -61.52
CA ASP A 451 -52.31 34.29 -60.62
C ASP A 451 -53.23 33.35 -61.41
N TYR A 452 -52.85 32.07 -61.43
CA TYR A 452 -53.66 31.04 -62.07
C TYR A 452 -55.01 30.83 -61.38
N THR A 453 -55.14 31.13 -60.09
CA THR A 453 -56.40 30.98 -59.36
C THR A 453 -57.41 32.03 -59.83
N ALA A 454 -56.98 33.28 -60.02
CA ALA A 454 -57.83 34.33 -60.58
C ALA A 454 -58.31 33.98 -62.01
N ILE A 455 -57.39 33.53 -62.87
CA ILE A 455 -57.74 33.08 -64.24
C ILE A 455 -58.72 31.90 -64.21
N ILE A 456 -58.49 30.91 -63.33
CA ILE A 456 -59.39 29.76 -63.20
C ILE A 456 -60.76 30.20 -62.69
N ALA A 457 -60.86 31.14 -61.74
CA ALA A 457 -62.14 31.63 -61.23
C ALA A 457 -62.98 32.32 -62.32
N ASP A 458 -62.34 33.14 -63.16
CA ASP A 458 -63.00 33.75 -64.31
C ASP A 458 -63.37 32.70 -65.37
N LEU A 459 -62.50 31.72 -65.62
CA LEU A 459 -62.83 30.61 -66.52
C LEU A 459 -64.06 29.84 -66.04
N VAL A 460 -64.19 29.59 -64.73
CA VAL A 460 -65.40 28.97 -64.15
C VAL A 460 -66.62 29.85 -64.42
N THR A 461 -66.52 31.17 -64.22
CA THR A 461 -67.61 32.12 -64.50
C THR A 461 -68.03 32.09 -65.97
N VAL A 462 -67.07 32.06 -66.89
CA VAL A 462 -67.34 31.95 -68.34
C VAL A 462 -68.01 30.63 -68.68
N VAL A 463 -67.55 29.51 -68.11
CA VAL A 463 -68.14 28.19 -68.34
C VAL A 463 -69.57 28.14 -67.81
N GLN A 464 -69.83 28.68 -66.60
CA GLN A 464 -71.18 28.77 -66.04
C GLN A 464 -72.12 29.62 -66.92
N ASP A 465 -71.62 30.72 -67.47
CA ASP A 465 -72.38 31.55 -68.40
C ASP A 465 -72.71 30.81 -69.71
N LEU A 466 -71.71 30.12 -70.28
CA LEU A 466 -71.90 29.31 -71.49
C LEU A 466 -72.92 28.19 -71.26
N ILE A 467 -72.88 27.49 -70.12
CA ILE A 467 -73.86 26.45 -69.77
C ILE A 467 -75.28 27.05 -69.74
N ARG A 468 -75.49 28.16 -69.03
CA ARG A 468 -76.81 28.83 -68.98
C ARG A 468 -77.31 29.22 -70.37
N ARG A 469 -76.43 29.68 -71.26
CA ARG A 469 -76.77 30.05 -72.64
C ARG A 469 -77.12 28.84 -73.50
N VAL A 470 -76.42 27.73 -73.32
CA VAL A 470 -76.72 26.47 -74.00
C VAL A 470 -78.07 25.94 -73.53
N ASP A 471 -78.32 25.88 -72.22
CA ASP A 471 -79.61 25.45 -71.65
C ASP A 471 -80.77 26.28 -72.21
N ALA A 472 -80.60 27.59 -72.34
CA ALA A 472 -81.59 28.50 -72.91
C ALA A 472 -81.79 28.36 -74.43
N LEU A 473 -80.80 27.80 -75.15
CA LEU A 473 -80.91 27.49 -76.58
C LEU A 473 -81.53 26.10 -76.83
N GLU A 474 -81.44 25.21 -75.85
CA GLU A 474 -81.98 23.85 -75.89
C GLU A 474 -83.41 23.74 -75.33
N SER A 475 -83.87 24.76 -74.58
CA SER A 475 -85.26 24.93 -74.11
C SER A 475 -86.16 25.60 -75.15
#